data_AF-A0A5C6Q8N4-F1
#
_entry.id   AF-A0A5C6Q8N4-F1
#
_cell.length_a   1.000
_cell.length_b   1.000
_cell.length_c   1.000
_cell.angle_alpha   90.00
_cell.angle_beta   90.00
_cell.angle_gamma   90.00
#
_symmetry.space_group_name_H-M   'P 1'
#
loop_
_entity.id
_entity.type
_entity.pdbx_description
1 polymer ?
#
loop_
_entity_poly.entity_id
_entity_poly.type
_entity_poly.pdbx_seq_one_letter_code
_entity_poly.pdbx_strand_id
1 'polypeptide(L)'
;MMKLLFKHYLALNLLSVSLLFISVDSVAKATDKASKIKVKCHVELVGGSDIIHFGIIQAKGLVKYSTWLVGKKIATGFSKQKQQVHQVKECVKSNDDFSNALSKKLDENTAR
;
A
#
# COMPACT_ATOMS: atom_id res chain seq x y z
N MET A 1 16.52 -82.34 -9.02
CA MET A 1 15.57 -81.65 -8.12
C MET A 1 16.32 -81.08 -6.93
N MET A 2 15.93 -79.89 -6.46
CA MET A 2 16.25 -79.33 -5.14
C MET A 2 17.62 -78.61 -4.92
N LYS A 3 18.05 -77.75 -5.85
CA LYS A 3 18.97 -76.62 -5.55
C LYS A 3 18.51 -75.29 -6.19
N LEU A 4 17.23 -75.22 -6.59
CA LEU A 4 16.59 -74.03 -7.14
C LEU A 4 15.94 -73.11 -6.08
N LEU A 5 16.05 -73.45 -4.79
CA LEU A 5 15.33 -72.75 -3.72
C LEU A 5 16.23 -71.96 -2.75
N PHE A 6 17.56 -71.99 -2.93
CA PHE A 6 18.49 -71.32 -2.00
C PHE A 6 19.05 -69.97 -2.50
N LYS A 7 18.84 -69.62 -3.77
CA LYS A 7 19.41 -68.39 -4.37
C LYS A 7 18.43 -67.20 -4.42
N HIS A 8 17.14 -67.43 -4.14
CA HIS A 8 16.14 -66.37 -4.06
C HIS A 8 15.87 -65.86 -2.63
N TYR A 9 16.47 -66.48 -1.61
CA TYR A 9 16.36 -66.05 -0.22
C TYR A 9 17.44 -65.01 0.19
N LEU A 10 18.29 -64.59 -0.75
CA LEU A 10 19.38 -63.63 -0.53
C LEU A 10 19.27 -62.36 -1.39
N ALA A 11 18.07 -62.06 -1.92
CA ALA A 11 17.72 -60.74 -2.44
C ALA A 11 16.91 -60.00 -1.36
N LEU A 12 17.62 -59.81 -0.25
CA LEU A 12 17.23 -59.04 0.91
C LEU A 12 16.92 -57.60 0.50
N ASN A 13 15.78 -57.10 0.97
CA ASN A 13 15.50 -55.72 1.38
C ASN A 13 16.25 -54.58 0.67
N LEU A 14 15.50 -53.73 -0.04
CA LEU A 14 15.31 -52.31 0.30
C LEU A 14 14.57 -51.64 -0.87
N LEU A 15 13.24 -51.63 -0.84
CA LEU A 15 12.51 -50.60 -1.58
C LEU A 15 11.16 -50.33 -0.89
N SER A 16 11.23 -50.04 0.41
CA SER A 16 10.14 -49.34 1.10
C SER A 16 10.13 -47.90 0.61
N VAL A 17 9.47 -47.65 -0.51
CA VAL A 17 9.19 -46.29 -0.98
C VAL A 17 8.11 -45.72 -0.07
N SER A 18 8.52 -45.13 1.04
CA SER A 18 7.65 -44.33 1.88
C SER A 18 7.26 -43.07 1.10
N LEU A 19 6.06 -43.06 0.50
CA LEU A 19 5.43 -41.84 0.02
C LEU A 19 5.11 -40.96 1.24
N LEU A 20 6.07 -40.12 1.62
CA LEU A 20 5.82 -39.01 2.52
C LEU A 20 5.01 -37.97 1.73
N PHE A 21 3.71 -37.91 2.03
CA PHE A 21 2.85 -36.82 1.59
C PHE A 21 3.37 -35.52 2.22
N ILE A 22 4.03 -34.68 1.42
CA ILE A 22 4.41 -33.33 1.82
C ILE A 22 3.14 -32.49 1.72
N SER A 23 2.43 -32.31 2.82
CA SER A 23 1.36 -31.33 2.95
C SER A 23 1.97 -29.95 2.85
N VAL A 24 1.91 -29.32 1.68
CA VAL A 24 2.29 -27.91 1.52
C VAL A 24 1.16 -27.06 2.07
N ASP A 25 1.25 -26.67 3.34
CA ASP A 25 0.40 -25.64 3.92
C ASP A 25 0.74 -24.30 3.26
N SER A 26 0.03 -23.99 2.16
CA SER A 26 0.06 -22.66 1.56
C SER A 26 -0.66 -21.70 2.50
N VAL A 27 0.08 -21.12 3.45
CA VAL A 27 -0.38 -19.92 4.17
C VAL A 27 -0.49 -18.80 3.13
N ALA A 28 -1.69 -18.63 2.62
CA ALA A 28 -2.05 -17.42 1.89
C ALA A 28 -1.89 -16.25 2.88
N LYS A 29 -0.84 -15.44 2.71
CA LYS A 29 -0.76 -14.13 3.36
C LYS A 29 -2.01 -13.37 2.93
N ALA A 30 -2.96 -13.22 3.84
CA ALA A 30 -4.08 -12.31 3.66
C ALA A 30 -3.47 -10.94 3.35
N THR A 31 -3.53 -10.53 2.09
CA THR A 31 -3.23 -9.17 1.69
C THR A 31 -4.37 -8.34 2.25
N ASP A 32 -4.14 -7.86 3.46
CA ASP A 32 -4.97 -6.91 4.18
C ASP A 32 -5.40 -5.85 3.15
N LYS A 33 -6.65 -5.94 2.66
CA LYS A 33 -7.14 -5.11 1.57
C LYS A 33 -7.12 -3.69 2.08
N ALA A 34 -6.04 -2.96 1.80
CA ALA A 34 -5.75 -1.70 2.44
C ALA A 34 -6.91 -0.73 2.18
N SER A 35 -7.68 -0.43 3.24
CA SER A 35 -8.81 0.48 3.15
C SER A 35 -8.35 1.82 2.59
N LYS A 36 -9.03 2.28 1.54
CA LYS A 36 -8.75 3.58 0.93
C LYS A 36 -9.56 4.65 1.64
N ILE A 37 -8.95 5.80 1.88
CA ILE A 37 -9.57 6.97 2.51
C ILE A 37 -9.42 8.19 1.61
N LYS A 38 -10.40 9.10 1.71
CA LYS A 38 -10.30 10.44 1.13
C LYS A 38 -9.55 11.34 2.10
N VAL A 39 -8.62 12.12 1.58
CA VAL A 39 -7.80 13.07 2.35
C VAL A 39 -7.84 14.43 1.69
N LYS A 40 -7.60 15.46 2.49
CA LYS A 40 -7.37 16.83 2.05
C LYS A 40 -6.09 17.34 2.69
N CYS A 41 -5.30 18.09 1.92
CA CYS A 41 -4.04 18.65 2.37
C CYS A 41 -3.95 20.12 2.00
N HIS A 42 -3.57 20.97 2.96
CA HIS A 42 -3.13 22.32 2.67
C HIS A 42 -1.70 22.26 2.14
N VAL A 43 -1.52 22.67 0.90
CA VAL A 43 -0.22 22.66 0.22
C VAL A 43 0.12 24.02 -0.33
N GLU A 44 1.41 24.34 -0.28
CA GLU A 44 1.99 25.49 -0.96
C GLU A 44 2.64 25.01 -2.26
N LEU A 45 2.30 25.65 -3.36
CA LEU A 45 2.85 25.38 -4.68
C LEU A 45 4.13 26.19 -4.91
N VAL A 46 4.99 25.71 -5.80
CA VAL A 46 6.10 26.52 -6.33
C VAL A 46 5.52 27.80 -6.95
N GLY A 47 5.96 28.95 -6.44
CA GLY A 47 5.38 30.26 -6.73
C GLY A 47 4.61 30.90 -5.57
N GLY A 48 4.48 30.20 -4.44
CA GLY A 48 3.96 30.74 -3.17
C GLY A 48 2.44 30.73 -3.03
N SER A 49 1.73 30.02 -3.92
CA SER A 49 0.26 29.90 -3.84
C SER A 49 -0.17 28.74 -2.96
N ASP A 50 -1.06 29.00 -2.01
CA ASP A 50 -1.67 28.00 -1.13
C ASP A 50 -2.98 27.45 -1.71
N ILE A 51 -3.13 26.13 -1.68
CA ILE A 51 -4.36 25.45 -2.11
C ILE A 51 -4.72 24.26 -1.21
N ILE A 52 -5.97 23.80 -1.29
CA ILE A 52 -6.36 22.48 -0.78
C ILE A 52 -6.25 21.45 -1.89
N HIS A 53 -5.38 20.47 -1.68
CA HIS A 53 -5.25 19.29 -2.54
C HIS A 53 -6.08 18.13 -1.98
N PHE A 54 -6.93 17.53 -2.81
CA PHE A 54 -7.73 16.36 -2.46
C PHE A 54 -7.13 15.08 -3.04
N GLY A 55 -7.15 14.00 -2.26
CA GLY A 55 -6.57 12.72 -2.65
C GLY A 55 -7.33 11.51 -2.15
N ILE A 56 -7.12 10.37 -2.79
CA ILE A 56 -7.56 9.05 -2.32
C ILE A 56 -6.31 8.20 -2.11
N ILE A 57 -6.10 7.76 -0.87
CA ILE A 57 -4.87 7.05 -0.46
C ILE A 57 -5.21 5.81 0.36
N GLN A 58 -4.24 4.91 0.54
CA GLN A 58 -4.38 3.86 1.56
C GLN A 58 -4.35 4.50 2.95
N ALA A 59 -5.20 4.02 3.87
CA ALA A 59 -5.31 4.58 5.23
C ALA A 59 -3.96 4.63 5.97
N LYS A 60 -3.17 3.56 5.86
CA LYS A 60 -1.81 3.46 6.43
C LYS A 60 -0.83 4.48 5.82
N GLY A 61 -1.16 5.05 4.66
CA GLY A 61 -0.34 6.01 3.92
C GLY A 61 -0.46 7.45 4.42
N LEU A 62 -1.47 7.81 5.22
CA LEU A 62 -1.71 9.20 5.66
C LEU A 62 -0.46 9.82 6.30
N VAL A 63 0.21 9.07 7.18
CA VAL A 63 1.41 9.52 7.90
C VAL A 63 2.56 9.91 6.96
N LYS A 64 2.68 9.25 5.80
CA LYS A 64 3.76 9.50 4.83
C LYS A 64 3.30 10.34 3.64
N TYR A 65 2.00 10.65 3.57
CA TYR A 65 1.41 11.26 2.38
C TYR A 65 1.90 12.69 2.16
N SER A 66 2.02 13.47 3.24
CA SER A 66 2.57 14.83 3.19
C SER A 66 3.97 14.85 2.57
N THR A 67 4.87 13.99 3.05
CA THR A 67 6.23 13.86 2.50
C THR A 67 6.25 13.39 1.05
N TRP A 68 5.40 12.41 0.70
CA TRP A 68 5.32 11.91 -0.67
C TRP A 68 4.81 12.98 -1.65
N LEU A 69 3.95 13.89 -1.19
CA LEU A 69 3.31 14.91 -2.00
C LEU A 69 4.26 16.07 -2.35
N VAL A 70 5.26 16.36 -1.50
CA VAL A 70 6.30 17.35 -1.79
C VAL A 70 7.04 16.99 -3.10
N GLY A 71 7.20 17.97 -3.99
CA GLY A 71 7.81 17.79 -5.30
C GLY A 71 6.91 17.13 -6.34
N LYS A 72 5.69 16.68 -6.01
CA LYS A 72 4.75 16.16 -7.00
C LYS A 72 4.09 17.30 -7.77
N LYS A 73 3.85 17.05 -9.06
CA LYS A 73 3.03 17.92 -9.91
C LYS A 73 1.56 17.53 -9.78
N ILE A 74 0.75 18.44 -9.27
CA ILE A 74 -0.69 18.26 -9.05
C ILE A 74 -1.49 19.19 -9.94
N ALA A 75 -2.71 18.78 -10.29
CA ALA A 75 -3.65 19.65 -10.97
C ALA A 75 -4.13 20.73 -9.99
N THR A 76 -4.36 21.94 -10.49
CA THR A 76 -4.87 23.06 -9.70
C THR A 76 -6.15 23.59 -10.35
N GLY A 77 -7.01 24.24 -9.57
CA GLY A 77 -8.25 24.82 -10.09
C GLY A 77 -8.04 26.03 -11.01
N PHE A 78 -6.84 26.60 -11.01
CA PHE A 78 -6.54 27.89 -11.67
C PHE A 78 -5.82 27.74 -13.00
N SER A 79 -5.30 26.54 -13.33
CA SER A 79 -4.52 26.32 -14.54
C SER A 79 -4.71 24.93 -15.12
N LYS A 80 -4.67 24.84 -16.46
CA LYS A 80 -4.59 23.55 -17.17
C LYS A 80 -3.24 22.85 -16.94
N GLN A 81 -2.22 23.59 -16.54
CA GLN A 81 -0.89 23.04 -16.26
C GLN A 81 -0.78 22.62 -14.79
N LYS A 82 -0.25 21.42 -14.56
CA LYS A 82 0.03 20.94 -13.21
C LYS A 82 1.15 21.75 -12.57
N GLN A 83 0.98 22.13 -11.32
CA GLN A 83 1.99 22.85 -10.55
C GLN A 83 2.64 21.94 -9.53
N GLN A 84 3.93 22.18 -9.25
CA GLN A 84 4.69 21.40 -8.30
C GLN A 84 4.41 21.85 -6.87
N VAL A 85 4.22 20.90 -5.97
CA VAL A 85 4.11 21.17 -4.54
C VAL A 85 5.48 21.52 -3.97
N HIS A 86 5.59 22.70 -3.35
CA HIS A 86 6.78 23.15 -2.62
C HIS A 86 6.77 22.59 -1.19
N GLN A 87 5.66 22.76 -0.48
CA GLN A 87 5.52 22.36 0.91
C GLN A 87 4.11 21.82 1.18
N VAL A 88 3.99 20.93 2.17
CA VAL A 88 2.70 20.52 2.73
C VAL A 88 2.63 21.03 4.16
N LYS A 89 1.60 21.83 4.47
CA LYS A 89 1.39 22.41 5.81
C LYS A 89 0.67 21.42 6.72
N GLU A 90 -0.37 20.77 6.22
CA GLU A 90 -1.17 19.81 6.98
C GLU A 90 -1.94 18.86 6.04
N CYS A 91 -2.11 17.60 6.45
CA CYS A 91 -2.98 16.63 5.78
C CYS A 91 -3.89 15.96 6.81
N VAL A 92 -5.19 15.92 6.52
CA VAL A 92 -6.21 15.28 7.36
C VAL A 92 -7.14 14.42 6.49
N LYS A 93 -8.01 13.60 7.11
CA LYS A 93 -9.08 12.96 6.35
C LYS A 93 -10.01 14.04 5.80
N SER A 94 -10.67 13.77 4.67
CA SER A 94 -11.50 14.77 3.99
C SER A 94 -12.63 15.36 4.85
N ASN A 95 -13.11 14.58 5.83
CA ASN A 95 -14.20 14.96 6.73
C ASN A 95 -13.72 15.52 8.07
N ASP A 96 -12.42 15.47 8.34
CA ASP A 96 -11.84 16.01 9.57
C ASP A 96 -11.53 17.50 9.38
N ASP A 97 -11.51 18.25 10.47
CA ASP A 97 -11.07 19.65 10.45
C ASP A 97 -9.54 19.75 10.46
N PHE A 98 -9.02 20.77 9.79
CA PHE A 98 -7.62 21.16 9.95
C PHE A 98 -7.40 21.73 11.36
N SER A 99 -6.27 21.39 11.98
CA SER A 99 -5.86 21.95 13.28
C SER A 99 -5.39 23.40 13.14
N ASN A 100 -4.81 23.76 11.99
CA ASN A 100 -4.36 25.11 11.74
C ASN A 100 -5.50 26.02 11.25
N ALA A 101 -5.65 27.19 11.87
CA ALA A 101 -6.72 28.14 11.55
C ALA A 101 -6.66 28.68 10.10
N LEU A 102 -5.47 28.89 9.54
CA LEU A 102 -5.32 29.31 8.14
C LEU A 102 -5.72 28.18 7.19
N SER A 103 -5.31 26.95 7.48
CA SER A 103 -5.75 25.76 6.72
C SER A 103 -7.26 25.59 6.75
N LYS A 104 -7.87 25.77 7.93
CA LYS A 104 -9.33 25.70 8.10
C LYS A 104 -10.06 26.76 7.28
N LYS A 105 -9.63 28.02 7.38
CA LYS A 105 -10.19 29.12 6.58
C LYS A 105 -10.02 28.88 5.07
N LEU A 106 -8.89 28.34 4.63
CA LEU A 106 -8.67 28.01 3.22
C LEU A 106 -9.62 26.90 2.74
N ASP A 107 -9.84 25.85 3.55
CA ASP A 107 -10.79 24.77 3.24
C ASP A 107 -12.23 25.26 3.14
N GLU A 108 -12.65 26.13 4.07
CA GLU A 108 -13.99 26.73 4.07
C GLU A 108 -14.26 27.55 2.80
N ASN A 109 -13.23 28.19 2.24
CA ASN A 109 -13.32 28.97 1.01
C ASN A 109 -13.10 28.12 -0.26
N THR A 110 -12.76 26.84 -0.13
CA THR A 110 -12.49 25.97 -1.27
C THR A 110 -13.78 25.29 -1.74
N ALA A 111 -14.14 25.48 -3.01
CA ALA A 111 -15.26 24.77 -3.62
C ALA A 111 -15.00 23.25 -3.70
N ARG A 112 -16.03 22.44 -3.45
CA ARG A 112 -15.97 20.97 -3.41
C ARG A 112 -16.67 20.32 -4.59
#